data_AF-A0A2J0KMC5-F1
#
_entry.id   AF-A0A2J0KMC5-F1
#
_cell.length_a   1.000
_cell.length_b   1.000
_cell.length_c   1.000
_cell.angle_alpha   90.00
_cell.angle_beta   90.00
_cell.angle_gamma   90.00
#
_symmetry.space_group_name_H-M   'P 1'
#
loop_
_entity.id
_entity.type
_entity.pdbx_description
1 polymer ?
#
loop_
_entity_poly.entity_id
_entity_poly.type
_entity_poly.pdbx_seq_one_letter_code
_entity_poly.pdbx_strand_id
1 'polypeptide(L)'
;QALRFLELLSRDTIQVEIEDISLPLPHPANFGLHKLIIASRRRQKDKAAKDREAGLKILKALIEKQESTHVKHVIDSLPEKWQGVILKELGDADETDLIKILFAEQRSAGRS
;
A
#
# COMPACT_ATOMS: atom_id res chain seq x y z
N GLN A 1 15.39 10.95 1.85
CA GLN A 1 14.28 9.96 1.89
C GLN A 1 13.15 10.24 0.88
N ALA A 2 12.98 11.47 0.35
CA ALA A 2 11.92 11.78 -0.63
C ALA A 2 12.00 10.94 -1.92
N LEU A 3 13.21 10.61 -2.38
CA LEU A 3 13.44 9.85 -3.61
C LEU A 3 12.82 8.44 -3.59
N ARG A 4 12.77 7.77 -2.44
CA ARG A 4 12.19 6.40 -2.34
C ARG A 4 10.66 6.40 -2.48
N PHE A 5 10.00 7.50 -2.13
CA PHE A 5 8.56 7.65 -2.32
C PHE A 5 8.22 7.88 -3.79
N LEU A 6 9.01 8.73 -4.44
CA LEU A 6 8.88 8.96 -5.87
C LEU A 6 9.15 7.67 -6.65
N GLU A 7 10.18 6.92 -6.25
CA GLU A 7 10.52 5.63 -6.85
C GLU A 7 9.38 4.61 -6.74
N LEU A 8 8.72 4.51 -5.57
CA LEU A 8 7.56 3.62 -5.39
C LEU A 8 6.40 4.01 -6.32
N LEU A 9 6.14 5.30 -6.49
CA LEU A 9 5.06 5.79 -7.34
C LEU A 9 5.39 5.73 -8.84
N SER A 10 6.67 5.79 -9.20
CA SER A 10 7.12 5.70 -10.60
C SER A 10 7.31 4.27 -11.10
N ARG A 11 7.28 3.27 -10.20
CA ARG A 11 7.32 1.85 -10.56
C ARG A 11 5.92 1.36 -10.94
N ASP A 12 5.88 0.45 -11.92
CA ASP A 12 4.69 -0.26 -12.37
C ASP A 12 3.50 0.65 -12.71
N THR A 13 3.76 1.78 -13.36
CA THR A 13 2.70 2.71 -13.75
C THR A 13 1.74 2.04 -14.75
N ILE A 14 0.44 2.23 -14.54
CA ILE A 14 -0.60 1.83 -15.49
C ILE A 14 -0.91 2.99 -16.43
N GLN A 15 -1.31 2.68 -17.66
CA GLN A 15 -1.86 3.67 -18.58
C GLN A 15 -3.36 3.76 -18.36
N VAL A 16 -3.86 4.97 -18.16
CA VAL A 16 -5.29 5.25 -18.07
C VAL A 16 -5.63 6.26 -19.14
N GLU A 17 -6.65 5.94 -19.94
CA GLU A 17 -7.23 6.88 -20.89
C GLU A 17 -8.30 7.70 -20.19
N ILE A 18 -8.12 9.02 -20.21
CA ILE A 18 -9.11 9.99 -19.77
C ILE A 18 -9.41 10.86 -20.98
N GLU A 19 -10.65 10.76 -21.48
CA GLU A 19 -11.03 11.29 -22.79
C GLU A 19 -10.12 10.69 -23.88
N ASP A 20 -9.35 11.52 -24.59
CA ASP A 20 -8.42 11.11 -25.65
C ASP A 20 -6.94 11.22 -25.21
N ILE A 21 -6.68 11.34 -23.91
CA ILE A 21 -5.33 11.49 -23.36
C ILE A 21 -4.96 10.24 -22.57
N SER A 22 -3.90 9.56 -23.01
CA SER A 22 -3.29 8.45 -22.26
C SER A 22 -2.31 9.00 -21.22
N LEU A 23 -2.60 8.75 -19.94
CA LEU A 23 -1.80 9.22 -18.82
C LEU A 23 -1.20 8.05 -18.03
N PRO A 24 0.12 8.07 -17.75
CA PRO A 24 0.73 7.13 -16.84
C PRO A 24 0.37 7.50 -15.40
N LEU A 25 -0.27 6.58 -14.69
CA LEU A 25 -0.62 6.70 -13.28
C LEU A 25 0.08 5.62 -12.45
N PRO A 26 0.44 5.90 -11.18
CA PRO A 26 0.98 4.87 -10.30
C PRO A 26 0.02 3.68 -10.19
N HIS A 27 0.55 2.46 -10.09
CA HIS A 27 -0.28 1.29 -9.80
C HIS A 27 -1.13 1.55 -8.55
N PRO A 28 -2.43 1.18 -8.53
CA PRO A 28 -3.27 1.40 -7.36
C PRO A 28 -2.70 0.76 -6.08
N ALA A 29 -2.01 -0.37 -6.19
CA ALA A 29 -1.31 -1.00 -5.05
C ALA A 29 -0.21 -0.08 -4.49
N ASN A 30 0.65 0.46 -5.36
CA ASN A 30 1.73 1.38 -4.99
C ASN A 30 1.16 2.64 -4.32
N PHE A 31 0.10 3.19 -4.89
CA PHE A 31 -0.57 4.37 -4.35
C PHE A 31 -1.23 4.10 -2.99
N GLY A 32 -1.96 3.00 -2.84
CA GLY A 32 -2.62 2.62 -1.59
C GLY A 32 -1.64 2.39 -0.44
N LEU A 33 -0.55 1.64 -0.68
CA LEU A 33 0.49 1.41 0.32
C LEU A 33 1.24 2.69 0.67
N HIS A 34 1.52 3.53 -0.32
CA HIS A 34 2.13 4.84 -0.10
C HIS A 34 1.28 5.74 0.82
N LYS A 35 -0.05 5.71 0.65
CA LYS A 35 -0.98 6.47 1.50
C LYS A 35 -0.92 6.04 2.97
N LEU A 36 -0.84 4.74 3.24
CA LEU A 36 -0.65 4.23 4.61
C LEU A 36 0.69 4.70 5.21
N ILE A 37 1.77 4.65 4.43
CA ILE A 37 3.09 5.11 4.91
C ILE A 37 3.08 6.60 5.23
N ILE A 38 2.43 7.43 4.40
CA ILE A 38 2.32 8.87 4.65
C ILE A 38 1.42 9.17 5.86
N ALA A 39 0.33 8.44 6.05
CA ALA A 39 -0.59 8.63 7.18
C ALA A 39 0.17 8.63 8.51
N SER A 40 1.08 7.66 8.70
CA SER A 40 1.93 7.54 9.88
C SER A 40 2.85 8.75 10.16
N ARG A 41 3.15 9.56 9.13
CA ARG A 41 4.09 10.69 9.19
C ARG A 41 3.40 12.04 9.35
N ARG A 42 2.08 12.13 9.12
CA ARG A 42 1.35 13.39 9.21
C ARG A 42 1.11 13.77 10.67
N ARG A 43 1.44 15.03 11.00
CA ARG A 43 1.19 15.61 12.34
C ARG A 43 -0.29 15.93 12.58
N GLN A 44 -1.04 16.21 11.51
CA GLN A 44 -2.47 16.55 11.59
C GLN A 44 -3.30 15.27 11.53
N LYS A 45 -3.97 14.93 12.62
CA LYS A 45 -4.72 13.67 12.78
C LYS A 45 -5.82 13.50 11.73
N ASP A 46 -6.57 14.55 11.41
CA ASP A 46 -7.65 14.47 10.41
C ASP A 46 -7.12 14.17 9.01
N LYS A 47 -5.96 14.74 8.67
CA LYS A 47 -5.31 14.50 7.38
C LYS A 47 -4.72 13.10 7.30
N ALA A 48 -4.16 12.60 8.41
CA ALA A 48 -3.68 11.22 8.51
C ALA A 48 -4.83 10.22 8.35
N ALA A 49 -5.96 10.45 9.03
CA ALA A 49 -7.15 9.60 8.94
C ALA A 49 -7.69 9.51 7.50
N LYS A 50 -7.79 10.65 6.79
CA LYS A 50 -8.22 10.68 5.38
C LYS A 50 -7.27 9.93 4.45
N ASP A 51 -5.95 10.06 4.64
CA ASP A 51 -4.99 9.28 3.84
C ASP A 51 -5.08 7.79 4.14
N ARG A 52 -5.24 7.42 5.42
CA ARG A 52 -5.43 6.03 5.83
C ARG A 52 -6.67 5.44 5.17
N GLU A 53 -7.82 6.10 5.30
CA GLU A 53 -9.08 5.68 4.69
C GLU A 53 -8.95 5.49 3.16
N ALA A 54 -8.33 6.45 2.47
CA ALA A 54 -8.09 6.34 1.04
C ALA A 54 -7.21 5.13 0.68
N GLY A 55 -6.13 4.91 1.45
CA GLY A 55 -5.25 3.75 1.27
C GLY A 55 -6.00 2.44 1.47
N LEU A 56 -6.76 2.31 2.57
CA LEU A 56 -7.54 1.12 2.89
C LEU A 56 -8.59 0.82 1.82
N LYS A 57 -9.32 1.85 1.37
CA LYS A 57 -10.36 1.68 0.34
C LYS A 57 -9.79 1.11 -0.96
N ILE A 58 -8.61 1.59 -1.37
CA ILE A 58 -7.94 1.09 -2.57
C ILE A 58 -7.46 -0.35 -2.37
N LEU A 59 -6.85 -0.66 -1.23
CA LEU A 59 -6.39 -2.02 -0.94
C LEU A 59 -7.56 -3.01 -0.92
N LYS A 60 -8.68 -2.66 -0.26
CA LYS A 60 -9.90 -3.49 -0.27
C LYS A 60 -10.41 -3.76 -1.68
N ALA A 61 -10.51 -2.71 -2.50
CA ALA A 61 -10.93 -2.86 -3.89
C ALA A 61 -10.00 -3.79 -4.71
N LEU A 62 -8.70 -3.76 -4.43
CA LEU A 62 -7.73 -4.68 -5.06
C LEU A 62 -7.90 -6.12 -4.58
N ILE A 63 -8.16 -6.32 -3.29
CA ILE A 63 -8.45 -7.66 -2.74
C ILE A 63 -9.73 -8.22 -3.34
N GLU A 64 -10.80 -7.42 -3.44
CA GLU A 64 -12.07 -7.81 -4.08
C GLU A 64 -11.88 -8.20 -5.55
N LYS A 65 -10.93 -7.56 -6.25
CA LYS A 65 -10.52 -7.89 -7.62
C LYS A 65 -9.56 -9.09 -7.71
N GLN A 66 -9.27 -9.77 -6.61
CA GLN A 66 -8.32 -10.89 -6.54
C GLN A 66 -6.87 -10.51 -6.89
N GLU A 67 -6.50 -9.23 -6.76
CA GLU A 67 -5.14 -8.74 -6.99
C GLU A 67 -4.24 -8.82 -5.74
N SER A 68 -4.63 -9.63 -4.75
CA SER A 68 -3.91 -9.78 -3.49
C SER A 68 -2.44 -10.16 -3.69
N THR A 69 -2.13 -11.00 -4.68
CA THR A 69 -0.77 -11.44 -5.00
C THR A 69 0.11 -10.28 -5.45
N HIS A 70 -0.43 -9.36 -6.26
CA HIS A 70 0.32 -8.20 -6.70
C HIS A 70 0.57 -7.23 -5.54
N VAL A 71 -0.44 -7.00 -4.70
CA VAL A 71 -0.28 -6.17 -3.48
C VAL A 71 0.78 -6.75 -2.54
N LYS A 72 0.78 -8.07 -2.32
CA LYS A 72 1.83 -8.77 -1.56
C LYS A 72 3.22 -8.52 -2.17
N HIS A 73 3.37 -8.73 -3.47
CA HIS A 73 4.63 -8.53 -4.16
C HIS A 73 5.18 -7.11 -3.98
N VAL A 74 4.31 -6.10 -4.07
CA VAL A 74 4.70 -4.72 -3.81
C VAL A 74 5.16 -4.57 -2.37
N ILE A 75 4.41 -5.07 -1.37
CA ILE A 75 4.78 -5.03 0.05
C ILE A 75 6.16 -5.67 0.28
N ASP A 76 6.40 -6.85 -0.28
CA ASP A 76 7.65 -7.60 -0.14
C ASP A 76 8.85 -6.83 -0.72
N SER A 77 8.62 -6.03 -1.77
CA SER A 77 9.64 -5.16 -2.37
C SER A 77 9.96 -3.91 -1.54
N LEU A 78 9.11 -3.54 -0.56
CA LEU A 78 9.33 -2.39 0.29
C LEU A 78 10.36 -2.68 1.40
N PRO A 79 11.08 -1.67 1.90
CA PRO A 79 11.93 -1.83 3.08
C PRO A 79 11.13 -2.33 4.29
N GLU A 80 11.69 -3.21 5.12
CA GLU A 80 11.03 -3.79 6.31
C GLU A 80 10.41 -2.72 7.24
N LYS A 81 11.07 -1.57 7.39
CA LYS A 81 10.55 -0.44 8.17
C LYS A 81 9.21 0.07 7.64
N TRP A 82 8.99 0.05 6.33
CA TRP A 82 7.73 0.46 5.71
C TRP A 82 6.68 -0.64 5.78
N GLN A 83 7.07 -1.91 5.64
CA GLN A 83 6.18 -3.04 5.88
C GLN A 83 5.62 -3.00 7.31
N GLY A 84 6.47 -2.74 8.31
CA GLY A 84 6.04 -2.59 9.70
C GLY A 84 5.13 -1.38 9.94
N VAL A 85 5.33 -0.27 9.21
CA VAL A 85 4.41 0.88 9.25
C VAL A 85 3.05 0.50 8.67
N ILE A 86 3.02 -0.19 7.52
CA ILE A 86 1.78 -0.65 6.90
C ILE A 86 1.03 -1.60 7.83
N LEU A 87 1.72 -2.59 8.41
CA LEU A 87 1.14 -3.53 9.35
C LEU A 87 0.53 -2.80 10.57
N LYS A 88 1.22 -1.79 11.09
CA LYS A 88 0.70 -0.97 12.19
C LYS A 88 -0.54 -0.18 11.77
N GLU A 89 -0.53 0.48 10.61
CA GLU A 89 -1.68 1.26 10.14
C GLU A 89 -2.91 0.38 9.88
N LEU A 90 -2.71 -0.85 9.41
CA LEU A 90 -3.77 -1.85 9.28
C LEU A 90 -4.29 -2.31 10.65
N GLY A 91 -3.39 -2.53 11.62
CA GLY A 91 -3.77 -2.88 12.99
C GLY A 91 -4.52 -1.77 13.70
N ASP A 92 -4.09 -0.52 13.56
CA ASP A 92 -4.75 0.67 14.12
C ASP A 92 -6.14 0.93 13.49
N ALA A 93 -6.46 0.26 12.37
CA ALA A 93 -7.75 0.33 11.70
C ALA A 93 -8.59 -0.95 11.88
N ASP A 94 -8.14 -1.88 12.73
CA ASP A 94 -8.78 -3.18 12.98
C ASP A 94 -8.96 -4.05 11.72
N GLU A 95 -8.15 -3.83 10.67
CA GLU A 95 -8.23 -4.52 9.37
C GLU A 95 -7.56 -5.91 9.39
N THR A 96 -8.03 -6.77 10.30
CA THR A 96 -7.44 -8.09 10.58
C THR A 96 -7.45 -9.00 9.35
N ASP A 97 -8.47 -8.90 8.51
CA ASP A 97 -8.59 -9.70 7.29
C ASP A 97 -7.57 -9.30 6.23
N LEU A 98 -7.33 -8.00 6.05
CA LEU A 98 -6.26 -7.52 5.16
C LEU A 98 -4.89 -7.97 5.66
N ILE A 99 -4.66 -7.95 6.98
CA ILE A 99 -3.40 -8.44 7.56
C ILE A 99 -3.21 -9.92 7.23
N LYS A 100 -4.23 -10.76 7.43
CA LYS A 100 -4.16 -12.18 7.07
C LYS A 100 -3.90 -12.36 5.58
N ILE A 101 -4.65 -11.69 4.73
CA ILE A 101 -4.51 -11.86 3.28
C ILE A 101 -3.13 -11.41 2.81
N LEU A 102 -2.60 -10.29 3.32
CA LEU A 102 -1.38 -9.67 2.81
C LEU A 102 -0.10 -10.14 3.51
N PHE A 103 -0.17 -10.64 4.75
CA PHE A 103 1.01 -11.00 5.56
C PHE A 103 1.03 -12.45 6.07
N ALA A 104 0.02 -13.30 5.81
CA ALA A 104 -0.06 -14.64 6.40
C ALA A 104 1.03 -15.65 5.97
N GLU A 105 1.92 -15.34 5.02
CA GLU A 105 2.95 -16.28 4.56
C GLU A 105 4.39 -15.97 5.03
N GLN A 106 4.61 -14.89 5.78
CA GLN A 106 5.98 -14.47 6.16
C GLN A 106 6.53 -15.02 7.50
N ARG A 107 6.05 -16.17 8.01
CA ARG A 107 6.55 -16.75 9.28
C ARG A 107 7.01 -18.22 9.22
N SER A 108 7.52 -18.69 8.09
CA SER A 108 8.12 -20.04 7.97
C SER A 108 9.54 -20.09 7.36
N ALA A 109 10.25 -18.96 7.26
CA ALA A 109 11.67 -18.96 6.90
C ALA A 109 12.48 -18.10 7.86
N GLY A 110 12.98 -18.70 8.94
CA GLY A 110 13.79 -17.97 9.93
C GLY A 110 13.92 -18.67 11.28
N ARG A 111 14.18 -19.98 11.28
CA ARG A 111 14.83 -20.69 12.39
C ARG A 111 15.72 -21.77 11.78
N SER A 112 16.96 -21.40 11.51
CA SER A 112 18.10 -22.32 11.46
C SER A 112 19.05 -21.91 12.58
#